data_AF-A0A961VW84-F1
#
_entry.id   AF-A0A961VW84-F1
#
_cell.length_a   1.000
_cell.length_b   1.000
_cell.length_c   1.000
_cell.angle_alpha   90.00
_cell.angle_beta   90.00
_cell.angle_gamma   90.00
#
_symmetry.space_group_name_H-M   'P 1'
#
loop_
_entity.id
_entity.type
_entity.pdbx_description
1 polymer ?
#
loop_
_entity_poly.entity_id
_entity_poly.type
_entity_poly.pdbx_seq_one_letter_code
_entity_poly.pdbx_strand_id
1 'polypeptide(L)'
;MSCDNRDKLLQSLEILADLDAETRSALAREMDAIAVTRGEALLRQGDAADNMFIVVSGRFAVLLDGRRTPVAEIGPGQPIGEIAFLAGGQRTATVTALRDSLVLRLERADFDKLTASHPQLWRLVTVALARRVADLNAARPAPPDPRPRTIAIIRAGSSKVPPSFVSALGDALGRATQRRHHRGRRVQIVDAARAAEMLPRAALLDSAEATSAFNDLERQSDFVVYVAGNDLDGWSDKVIRQADIALHVGEFTADAGPNPLEQRAATLLPASSRRLVLLHDRRRAITGTARWLKDRDVAMHHHVALDTPDDLTRLARFLKGTAIGLIACGGGALCTAQIGLFRALTEAGLSFDMMGGTSGGSAFTGAFALGRNADDIEAAVHDMFVVNRAMRRLTLPRYSLIDHKHFDAQLARYYGGLAIEDMWIPFFAVSTNLSRNRLNHHRTGDLWTAVRASSAIPVVLPPYYTADGEMLVDGCLLDNVPIKTMHELKSGPNVVMSFEVPELERFDVAYDDLPSRSALLAQSLNPFARRSAFPRAPGVVSVLLRSLMANRQDFTRNMTDEDLLMIPPLPENASFLDWTRHADIAAQAYAWAKHELDREDSAINAWLRTVTMDELAASH
;
A
#
# COMPACT_ATOMS: atom_id res chain seq x y z
N MET A 1 0.63 -33.86 -24.13
CA MET A 1 0.65 -32.76 -25.12
C MET A 1 1.39 -33.22 -26.38
N SER A 2 0.89 -32.94 -27.59
CA SER A 2 1.54 -33.33 -28.86
C SER A 2 2.77 -32.46 -29.20
N CYS A 3 3.63 -32.92 -30.12
CA CYS A 3 4.79 -32.15 -30.59
C CYS A 3 4.39 -30.81 -31.25
N ASP A 4 3.35 -30.82 -32.09
CA ASP A 4 2.84 -29.61 -32.75
C ASP A 4 2.32 -28.57 -31.76
N ASN A 5 1.75 -29.00 -30.63
CA ASN A 5 1.34 -28.09 -29.56
C ASN A 5 2.54 -27.51 -28.81
N ARG A 6 3.61 -28.27 -28.58
CA ARG A 6 4.85 -27.76 -27.98
C ARG A 6 5.54 -26.73 -28.88
N ASP A 7 5.59 -26.97 -30.19
CA ASP A 7 6.17 -26.02 -31.16
C ASP A 7 5.41 -24.69 -31.17
N LYS A 8 4.06 -24.73 -31.14
CA LYS A 8 3.22 -23.53 -31.00
C LYS A 8 3.50 -22.76 -29.68
N LEU A 9 3.70 -23.47 -28.58
CA LEU A 9 4.04 -22.84 -27.30
C LEU A 9 5.41 -22.16 -27.36
N LEU A 10 6.42 -22.81 -27.96
CA LEU A 10 7.75 -22.22 -28.15
C LEU A 10 7.68 -20.98 -29.07
N GLN A 11 6.85 -21.00 -30.12
CA GLN A 11 6.65 -19.85 -31.00
C GLN A 11 6.07 -18.63 -30.26
N SER A 12 5.30 -18.85 -29.19
CA SER A 12 4.73 -17.75 -28.39
C SER A 12 5.73 -17.06 -27.47
N LEU A 13 6.95 -17.59 -27.32
CA LEU A 13 7.98 -17.04 -26.45
C LEU A 13 8.91 -16.12 -27.24
N GLU A 14 8.94 -14.83 -26.90
CA GLU A 14 9.80 -13.84 -27.57
C GLU A 14 11.28 -14.24 -27.60
N ILE A 15 11.78 -14.88 -26.54
CA ILE A 15 13.17 -15.33 -26.48
C ILE A 15 13.50 -16.39 -27.55
N LEU A 16 12.50 -17.09 -28.08
CA LEU A 16 12.66 -18.14 -29.09
C LEU A 16 12.15 -17.71 -30.48
N ALA A 17 11.71 -16.46 -30.63
CA ALA A 17 11.15 -15.97 -31.89
C ALA A 17 12.14 -15.98 -33.05
N ASP A 18 13.44 -15.80 -32.74
CA ASP A 18 14.53 -15.77 -33.73
C ASP A 18 14.99 -17.18 -34.17
N LEU A 19 14.45 -18.25 -33.59
CA LEU A 19 14.76 -19.61 -34.02
C LEU A 19 14.03 -19.95 -35.33
N ASP A 20 14.76 -20.52 -36.28
CA ASP A 20 14.17 -21.14 -37.46
C ASP A 20 13.22 -22.30 -37.06
N ALA A 21 12.31 -22.63 -37.97
CA ALA A 21 11.27 -23.62 -37.70
C ALA A 21 11.85 -25.03 -37.45
N GLU A 22 12.99 -25.35 -38.06
CA GLU A 22 13.66 -26.65 -37.91
C GLU A 22 14.24 -26.80 -36.49
N THR A 23 15.02 -25.82 -36.03
CA THR A 23 15.62 -25.76 -34.70
C THR A 23 14.54 -25.75 -33.62
N ARG A 24 13.45 -24.99 -33.82
CA ARG A 24 12.35 -24.92 -32.86
C ARG A 24 11.58 -26.24 -32.78
N SER A 25 11.32 -26.90 -33.92
CA SER A 25 10.68 -28.21 -33.94
C SER A 25 11.57 -29.29 -33.31
N ALA A 26 12.89 -29.22 -33.50
CA ALA A 26 13.85 -30.09 -32.83
C ALA A 26 13.83 -29.88 -31.30
N LEU A 27 13.88 -28.63 -30.85
CA LEU A 27 13.75 -28.27 -29.43
C LEU A 27 12.40 -28.75 -28.84
N ALA A 28 11.30 -28.59 -29.57
CA ALA A 28 9.97 -29.02 -29.14
C ALA A 28 9.86 -30.53 -28.90
N ARG A 29 10.60 -31.35 -29.66
CA ARG A 29 10.60 -32.81 -29.51
C ARG A 29 11.25 -33.27 -28.22
N GLU A 30 12.37 -32.64 -27.88
CA GLU A 30 13.21 -33.00 -26.74
C GLU A 30 12.77 -32.38 -25.40
N MET A 31 11.76 -31.50 -25.40
CA MET A 31 11.28 -30.85 -24.18
C MET A 31 9.98 -31.44 -23.64
N ASP A 32 9.91 -31.74 -22.35
CA ASP A 32 8.68 -32.22 -21.70
C ASP A 32 7.86 -31.09 -21.10
N ALA A 33 6.55 -31.09 -21.36
CA ALA A 33 5.63 -30.14 -20.74
C ALA A 33 5.22 -30.61 -19.34
N ILE A 34 5.47 -29.78 -18.33
CA ILE A 34 5.16 -30.05 -16.92
C ILE A 34 4.23 -28.97 -16.40
N ALA A 35 3.03 -29.38 -15.97
CA ALA A 35 2.13 -28.53 -15.22
C ALA A 35 2.60 -28.50 -13.76
N VAL A 36 2.72 -27.30 -13.19
CA VAL A 36 3.15 -27.08 -11.81
C VAL A 36 2.04 -26.33 -11.10
N THR A 37 1.56 -26.88 -9.99
CA THR A 37 0.45 -26.29 -9.24
C THR A 37 0.94 -25.15 -8.35
N ARG A 38 0.08 -24.16 -8.06
CA ARG A 38 0.42 -23.08 -7.12
C ARG A 38 0.98 -23.64 -5.80
N GLY A 39 2.09 -23.07 -5.33
CA GLY A 39 2.76 -23.44 -4.09
C GLY A 39 3.72 -24.62 -4.21
N GLU A 40 3.68 -25.36 -5.32
CA GLU A 40 4.60 -26.46 -5.59
C GLU A 40 6.01 -25.94 -5.86
N ALA A 41 7.01 -26.59 -5.26
CA ALA A 41 8.41 -26.30 -5.51
C ALA A 41 8.86 -27.03 -6.78
N LEU A 42 9.15 -26.27 -7.84
CA LEU A 42 9.72 -26.82 -9.08
C LEU A 42 11.19 -27.24 -8.87
N LEU A 43 11.92 -26.49 -8.05
CA LEU A 43 13.31 -26.74 -7.67
C LEU A 43 13.51 -26.46 -6.18
N ARG A 44 14.36 -27.21 -5.50
CA ARG A 44 14.82 -26.88 -4.14
C ARG A 44 16.29 -26.53 -4.14
N GLN A 45 16.65 -25.57 -3.30
CA GLN A 45 18.05 -25.21 -3.07
C GLN A 45 18.84 -26.43 -2.60
N GLY A 46 20.04 -26.63 -3.15
CA GLY A 46 20.89 -27.79 -2.85
C GLY A 46 20.66 -29.03 -3.73
N ASP A 47 19.56 -29.09 -4.49
CA ASP A 47 19.31 -30.23 -5.40
C ASP A 47 20.35 -30.30 -6.53
N ALA A 48 20.48 -31.47 -7.15
CA ALA A 48 21.29 -31.66 -8.36
C ALA A 48 20.71 -30.83 -9.55
N ALA A 49 21.59 -30.42 -10.46
CA ALA A 49 21.26 -29.50 -11.55
C ALA A 49 21.40 -30.12 -12.96
N ASP A 50 20.64 -31.18 -13.21
CA ASP A 50 20.71 -31.97 -14.45
C ASP A 50 19.67 -31.57 -15.50
N ASN A 51 18.80 -30.62 -15.16
CA ASN A 51 17.78 -30.09 -16.06
C ASN A 51 17.61 -28.58 -15.87
N MET A 52 17.04 -27.95 -16.88
CA MET A 52 16.55 -26.58 -16.81
C MET A 52 15.12 -26.53 -17.31
N PHE A 53 14.43 -25.45 -16.98
CA PHE A 53 13.06 -25.23 -17.41
C PHE A 53 12.93 -23.91 -18.14
N ILE A 54 12.03 -23.84 -19.11
CA ILE A 54 11.57 -22.59 -19.71
C ILE A 54 10.13 -22.39 -19.28
N VAL A 55 9.84 -21.24 -18.67
CA VAL A 55 8.46 -20.91 -18.32
C VAL A 55 7.69 -20.66 -19.60
N VAL A 56 6.75 -21.55 -19.92
CA VAL A 56 5.79 -21.29 -20.99
C VAL A 56 4.80 -20.28 -20.45
N SER A 57 4.16 -20.59 -19.33
CA SER A 57 3.16 -19.72 -18.73
C SER A 57 3.09 -19.89 -17.21
N GLY A 58 2.56 -18.88 -16.52
CA GLY A 58 2.55 -18.81 -15.05
C GLY A 58 3.60 -17.85 -14.47
N ARG A 59 3.86 -17.95 -13.17
CA ARG A 59 4.86 -17.15 -12.43
C ARG A 59 5.48 -17.99 -11.32
N PHE A 60 6.73 -17.71 -11.01
CA PHE A 60 7.48 -18.39 -9.95
C PHE A 60 8.19 -17.38 -9.04
N ALA A 61 8.29 -17.71 -7.77
CA ALA A 61 9.08 -16.97 -6.79
C ALA A 61 10.41 -17.69 -6.54
N VAL A 62 11.49 -16.91 -6.43
CA VAL A 62 12.83 -17.39 -6.05
C VAL A 62 13.05 -17.12 -4.58
N LEU A 63 13.27 -18.17 -3.79
CA LEU A 63 13.51 -18.10 -2.36
C LEU A 63 14.93 -18.59 -2.04
N LEU A 64 15.63 -17.84 -1.19
CA LEU A 64 16.92 -18.23 -0.63
C LEU A 64 16.74 -18.67 0.82
N ASP A 65 17.41 -19.74 1.20
CA ASP A 65 17.41 -20.20 2.59
C ASP A 65 17.84 -19.08 3.55
N GLY A 66 17.10 -18.94 4.65
CA GLY A 66 17.31 -17.88 5.64
C GLY A 66 16.62 -16.54 5.30
N ARG A 67 16.00 -16.38 4.12
CA ARG A 67 15.15 -15.22 3.79
C ARG A 67 13.67 -15.60 3.77
N ARG A 68 12.83 -14.74 4.35
CA ARG A 68 11.36 -14.93 4.38
C ARG A 68 10.64 -14.42 3.14
N THR A 69 11.24 -13.50 2.40
CA THR A 69 10.66 -12.89 1.20
C THR A 69 11.36 -13.39 -0.06
N PRO A 70 10.63 -13.58 -1.17
CA PRO A 70 11.23 -13.86 -2.46
C PRO A 70 12.28 -12.81 -2.82
N VAL A 71 13.39 -13.25 -3.41
CA VAL A 71 14.48 -12.35 -3.87
C VAL A 71 14.31 -11.95 -5.33
N ALA A 72 13.51 -12.69 -6.09
CA ALA A 72 13.16 -12.40 -7.47
C ALA A 72 11.87 -13.15 -7.85
N GLU A 73 11.21 -12.69 -8.90
CA GLU A 73 10.15 -13.43 -9.59
C GLU A 73 10.63 -13.87 -10.98
N ILE A 74 10.09 -14.98 -11.46
CA ILE A 74 10.35 -15.52 -12.80
C ILE A 74 9.02 -15.64 -13.55
N GLY A 75 8.94 -15.01 -14.72
CA GLY A 75 7.76 -15.01 -15.58
C GLY A 75 7.94 -15.78 -16.89
N PRO A 76 6.93 -15.75 -17.77
CA PRO A 76 6.96 -16.42 -19.08
C PRO A 76 8.17 -16.04 -19.93
N GLY A 77 8.72 -17.01 -20.65
CA GLY A 77 9.90 -16.86 -21.51
C GLY A 77 11.24 -16.81 -20.76
N GLN A 78 11.23 -16.72 -19.42
CA GLN A 78 12.46 -16.76 -18.64
C GLN A 78 12.82 -18.21 -18.29
N PRO A 79 14.13 -18.54 -18.25
CA PRO A 79 14.57 -19.84 -17.79
C PRO A 79 14.53 -19.95 -16.27
N ILE A 80 14.44 -21.19 -15.78
CA ILE A 80 14.56 -21.57 -14.37
C ILE A 80 15.64 -22.64 -14.23
N GLY A 81 16.56 -22.43 -13.29
CA GLY A 81 17.60 -23.39 -12.95
C GLY A 81 18.81 -23.37 -13.87
N GLU A 82 18.88 -22.38 -14.76
CA GLU A 82 19.94 -22.17 -15.76
C GLU A 82 21.32 -21.98 -15.14
N ILE A 83 21.41 -21.35 -13.97
CA ILE A 83 22.70 -21.03 -13.33
C ILE A 83 23.46 -22.32 -12.99
N ALA A 84 22.85 -23.19 -12.18
CA ALA A 84 23.47 -24.45 -11.80
C ALA A 84 23.54 -25.44 -12.97
N PHE A 85 22.61 -25.34 -13.93
CA PHE A 85 22.66 -26.12 -15.17
C PHE A 85 23.88 -25.77 -16.03
N LEU A 86 24.34 -24.51 -16.07
CA LEU A 86 25.46 -24.13 -16.95
C LEU A 86 26.80 -24.08 -16.22
N ALA A 87 26.82 -23.51 -15.01
CA ALA A 87 28.03 -23.42 -14.21
C ALA A 87 28.43 -24.75 -13.56
N GLY A 88 27.52 -25.72 -13.52
CA GLY A 88 27.66 -26.93 -12.72
C GLY A 88 27.41 -26.67 -11.23
N GLY A 89 27.31 -27.75 -10.45
CA GLY A 89 27.05 -27.68 -9.00
C GLY A 89 25.57 -27.91 -8.64
N GLN A 90 25.16 -27.36 -7.50
CA GLN A 90 23.83 -27.54 -6.93
C GLN A 90 22.92 -26.33 -7.18
N ARG A 91 21.60 -26.51 -7.07
CA ARG A 91 20.63 -25.41 -7.17
C ARG A 91 20.93 -24.33 -6.13
N THR A 92 21.01 -23.09 -6.60
CA THR A 92 21.36 -21.92 -5.79
C THR A 92 20.19 -21.35 -4.98
N ALA A 93 18.95 -21.70 -5.33
CA ALA A 93 17.74 -21.20 -4.70
C ALA A 93 16.58 -22.18 -4.88
N THR A 94 15.59 -22.09 -4.00
CA THR A 94 14.31 -22.78 -4.14
C THR A 94 13.40 -21.96 -5.06
N VAL A 95 12.70 -22.61 -5.98
CA VAL A 95 11.78 -21.94 -6.91
C VAL A 95 10.39 -22.56 -6.79
N THR A 96 9.41 -21.76 -6.38
CA THR A 96 8.03 -22.21 -6.16
C THR A 96 7.05 -21.51 -7.10
N ALA A 97 6.06 -22.23 -7.60
CA ALA A 97 5.02 -21.64 -8.44
C ALA A 97 4.14 -20.67 -7.63
N LEU A 98 4.00 -19.43 -8.10
CA LEU A 98 3.09 -18.43 -7.53
C LEU A 98 1.67 -18.62 -8.02
N ARG A 99 1.45 -19.38 -9.09
CA ARG A 99 0.14 -19.76 -9.65
C ARG A 99 0.31 -21.02 -10.46
N ASP A 100 -0.79 -21.63 -10.89
CA ASP A 100 -0.72 -22.76 -11.81
C ASP A 100 0.04 -22.37 -13.08
N SER A 101 1.09 -23.13 -13.34
CA SER A 101 2.12 -22.77 -14.31
C SER A 101 2.39 -23.95 -15.24
N LEU A 102 2.87 -23.65 -16.43
CA LEU A 102 3.32 -24.61 -17.41
C LEU A 102 4.77 -24.32 -17.75
N VAL A 103 5.63 -25.31 -17.57
CA VAL A 103 7.04 -25.22 -17.93
C VAL A 103 7.40 -26.29 -18.95
N LEU A 104 8.39 -26.00 -19.78
CA LEU A 104 9.04 -26.98 -20.62
C LEU A 104 10.37 -27.35 -19.98
N ARG A 105 10.53 -28.63 -19.64
CA ARG A 105 11.74 -29.21 -19.07
C ARG A 105 12.67 -29.65 -20.18
N LEU A 106 13.95 -29.33 -20.05
CA LEU A 106 15.02 -29.81 -20.91
C LEU A 106 16.11 -30.47 -20.05
N GLU A 107 16.47 -31.70 -20.37
CA GLU A 107 17.54 -32.42 -19.68
C GLU A 107 18.91 -32.08 -20.30
N ARG A 108 19.97 -32.21 -19.50
CA ARG A 108 21.34 -31.89 -19.95
C ARG A 108 21.75 -32.68 -21.19
N ALA A 109 21.48 -33.99 -21.19
CA ALA A 109 21.84 -34.86 -22.30
C ALA A 109 21.19 -34.40 -23.61
N ASP A 110 19.97 -33.87 -23.56
CA ASP A 110 19.26 -33.43 -24.76
C ASP A 110 19.69 -32.03 -25.19
N PHE A 111 20.01 -31.14 -24.25
CA PHE A 111 20.65 -29.86 -24.56
C PHE A 111 22.01 -30.04 -25.25
N ASP A 112 22.84 -30.97 -24.77
CA ASP A 112 24.16 -31.24 -25.35
C ASP A 112 24.02 -31.78 -26.80
N LYS A 113 23.05 -32.66 -27.06
CA LYS A 113 22.73 -33.15 -28.41
C LYS A 113 22.23 -32.01 -29.32
N LEU A 114 21.33 -31.16 -28.80
CA LEU A 114 20.73 -30.07 -29.56
C LEU A 114 21.75 -28.99 -29.91
N THR A 115 22.63 -28.62 -28.98
CA THR A 115 23.65 -27.59 -29.22
C THR A 115 24.77 -28.06 -30.16
N ALA A 116 25.06 -29.35 -30.21
CA ALA A 116 25.99 -29.93 -31.18
C ALA A 116 25.48 -29.81 -32.62
N SER A 117 24.16 -29.88 -32.83
CA SER A 117 23.51 -29.78 -34.14
C SER A 117 23.04 -28.36 -34.48
N HIS A 118 22.75 -27.54 -33.47
CA HIS A 118 22.19 -26.19 -33.61
C HIS A 118 22.89 -25.20 -32.66
N PRO A 119 24.11 -24.73 -33.00
CA PRO A 119 24.91 -23.87 -32.13
C PRO A 119 24.24 -22.54 -31.76
N GLN A 120 23.28 -22.06 -32.56
CA GLN A 120 22.48 -20.85 -32.25
C GLN A 120 21.78 -20.91 -30.88
N LEU A 121 21.50 -22.10 -30.34
CA LEU A 121 20.86 -22.27 -29.04
C LEU A 121 21.70 -21.70 -27.88
N TRP A 122 23.03 -21.69 -27.99
CA TRP A 122 23.93 -21.08 -26.99
C TRP A 122 23.73 -19.57 -26.87
N ARG A 123 23.40 -18.89 -27.97
CA ARG A 123 23.13 -17.44 -27.96
C ARG A 123 21.92 -17.11 -27.10
N LEU A 124 20.86 -17.92 -27.17
CA LEU A 124 19.63 -17.73 -26.41
C LEU A 124 19.87 -17.80 -24.90
N VAL A 125 20.59 -18.84 -24.48
CA VAL A 125 20.96 -19.06 -23.08
C VAL A 125 21.83 -17.92 -22.57
N THR A 126 22.80 -17.47 -23.37
CA THR A 126 23.70 -16.36 -23.01
C THR A 126 22.93 -15.04 -22.84
N VAL A 127 21.99 -14.72 -23.74
CA VAL A 127 21.14 -13.52 -23.62
C VAL A 127 20.24 -13.59 -22.40
N ALA A 128 19.68 -14.78 -22.09
CA ALA A 128 18.86 -14.99 -20.90
C ALA A 128 19.64 -14.71 -19.61
N LEU A 129 20.86 -15.24 -19.50
CA LEU A 129 21.76 -14.99 -18.37
C LEU A 129 22.15 -13.52 -18.25
N ALA A 130 22.48 -12.85 -19.37
CA ALA A 130 22.85 -11.45 -19.36
C ALA A 130 21.71 -10.56 -18.82
N ARG A 131 20.46 -10.83 -19.21
CA ARG A 131 19.27 -10.16 -18.66
C ARG A 131 19.13 -10.44 -17.15
N ARG A 132 19.31 -11.69 -16.72
CA ARG A 132 19.24 -12.10 -15.31
C ARG A 132 20.23 -11.31 -14.43
N VAL A 133 21.47 -11.15 -14.89
CA VAL A 133 22.51 -10.39 -14.17
C VAL A 133 22.16 -8.91 -14.11
N ALA A 134 21.60 -8.34 -15.18
CA ALA A 134 21.12 -6.97 -15.18
C ALA A 134 19.96 -6.76 -14.18
N ASP A 135 19.01 -7.69 -14.11
CA ASP A 135 17.86 -7.63 -13.19
C ASP A 135 18.28 -7.77 -11.72
N LEU A 136 19.25 -8.65 -11.42
CA LEU A 136 19.81 -8.82 -10.08
C LEU A 136 20.56 -7.56 -9.59
N ASN A 137 21.26 -6.88 -10.49
CA ASN A 137 21.98 -5.63 -10.17
C ASN A 137 21.02 -4.44 -10.01
N ALA A 138 19.86 -4.49 -10.64
CA ALA A 138 18.84 -3.44 -10.56
C ALA A 138 17.90 -3.58 -9.36
N ALA A 139 18.11 -4.57 -8.47
CA ALA A 139 17.18 -5.00 -7.42
C ALA A 139 16.61 -3.84 -6.58
N ARG A 140 15.48 -3.29 -7.06
CA ARG A 140 14.51 -2.58 -6.24
C ARG A 140 13.67 -3.64 -5.52
N PRO A 141 13.41 -3.49 -4.21
CA PRO A 141 12.42 -4.33 -3.54
C PRO A 141 11.12 -4.31 -4.35
N ALA A 142 10.53 -5.48 -4.57
CA ALA A 142 9.23 -5.58 -5.22
C ALA A 142 8.21 -4.70 -4.47
N PRO A 143 7.34 -3.95 -5.17
CA PRO A 143 6.29 -3.19 -4.53
C PRO A 143 5.46 -4.10 -3.61
N PRO A 144 5.08 -3.66 -2.41
CA PRO A 144 4.34 -4.47 -1.44
C PRO A 144 2.92 -4.85 -1.92
N ASP A 145 2.39 -4.14 -2.93
CA ASP A 145 1.11 -4.42 -3.59
C ASP A 145 1.36 -4.64 -5.10
N PRO A 146 1.62 -5.89 -5.53
CA PRO A 146 1.90 -6.18 -6.94
C PRO A 146 0.63 -5.88 -7.74
N ARG A 147 0.71 -5.04 -8.78
CA ARG A 147 -0.42 -4.73 -9.68
C ARG A 147 -1.01 -6.06 -10.21
N PRO A 148 -2.14 -6.55 -9.69
CA PRO A 148 -2.65 -7.87 -10.01
C PRO A 148 -3.14 -7.89 -11.45
N ARG A 149 -2.83 -8.96 -12.20
CA ARG A 149 -3.47 -9.18 -13.51
C ARG A 149 -4.67 -10.12 -13.38
N THR A 150 -4.62 -11.04 -12.42
CA THR A 150 -5.70 -12.00 -12.17
C THR A 150 -6.31 -11.80 -10.79
N ILE A 151 -7.63 -11.65 -10.75
CA ILE A 151 -8.41 -11.34 -9.54
C ILE A 151 -9.41 -12.47 -9.33
N ALA A 152 -9.36 -13.16 -8.19
CA ALA A 152 -10.41 -14.08 -7.78
C ALA A 152 -11.48 -13.32 -6.98
N ILE A 153 -12.73 -13.43 -7.37
CA ILE A 153 -13.88 -13.01 -6.57
C ILE A 153 -14.46 -14.25 -5.90
N ILE A 154 -14.39 -14.29 -4.57
CA ILE A 154 -14.99 -15.32 -3.73
C ILE A 154 -15.97 -14.68 -2.75
N ARG A 155 -16.99 -15.42 -2.31
CA ARG A 155 -17.88 -14.91 -1.26
C ARG A 155 -17.16 -14.83 0.09
N ALA A 156 -17.48 -13.80 0.87
CA ALA A 156 -17.13 -13.68 2.28
C ALA A 156 -18.36 -13.92 3.15
N GLY A 157 -18.17 -14.60 4.29
CA GLY A 157 -19.28 -14.86 5.19
C GLY A 157 -20.33 -15.78 4.57
N SER A 158 -21.60 -15.57 4.92
CA SER A 158 -22.73 -16.37 4.43
C SER A 158 -23.41 -15.83 3.17
N SER A 159 -23.15 -14.59 2.77
CA SER A 159 -23.78 -13.97 1.58
C SER A 159 -23.21 -14.50 0.27
N LYS A 160 -24.01 -14.47 -0.79
CA LYS A 160 -23.55 -14.72 -2.18
C LYS A 160 -22.98 -13.43 -2.76
N VAL A 161 -22.11 -13.56 -3.77
CA VAL A 161 -21.61 -12.41 -4.52
C VAL A 161 -22.69 -11.92 -5.49
N PRO A 162 -23.12 -10.65 -5.44
CA PRO A 162 -24.10 -10.12 -6.39
C PRO A 162 -23.52 -10.06 -7.82
N PRO A 163 -24.20 -10.59 -8.85
CA PRO A 163 -23.73 -10.48 -10.24
C PRO A 163 -23.58 -9.03 -10.72
N SER A 164 -24.43 -8.12 -10.21
CA SER A 164 -24.35 -6.68 -10.50
C SER A 164 -23.02 -6.07 -10.04
N PHE A 165 -22.52 -6.47 -8.86
CA PHE A 165 -21.21 -6.04 -8.37
C PHE A 165 -20.08 -6.51 -9.29
N VAL A 166 -20.12 -7.77 -9.73
CA VAL A 166 -19.10 -8.34 -10.62
C VAL A 166 -19.06 -7.57 -11.95
N SER A 167 -20.22 -7.32 -12.57
CA SER A 167 -20.30 -6.54 -13.80
C SER A 167 -19.77 -5.11 -13.60
N ALA A 168 -20.22 -4.44 -12.54
CA ALA A 168 -19.83 -3.06 -12.28
C ALA A 168 -18.33 -2.94 -11.98
N LEU A 169 -17.73 -3.91 -11.27
CA LEU A 169 -16.29 -3.95 -11.03
C LEU A 169 -15.52 -4.17 -12.34
N GLY A 170 -16.01 -5.07 -13.20
CA GLY A 170 -15.45 -5.27 -14.53
C GLY A 170 -15.44 -3.98 -15.36
N ASP A 171 -16.54 -3.23 -15.35
CA ASP A 171 -16.65 -1.94 -16.03
C ASP A 171 -15.72 -0.89 -15.41
N ALA A 172 -15.60 -0.83 -14.08
CA ALA A 172 -14.71 0.10 -13.38
C ALA A 172 -13.21 -0.20 -13.64
N LEU A 173 -12.85 -1.48 -13.75
CA LEU A 173 -11.50 -1.89 -14.17
C LEU A 173 -11.24 -1.58 -15.65
N GLY A 174 -12.27 -1.66 -16.50
CA GLY A 174 -12.18 -1.38 -17.93
C GLY A 174 -12.16 0.11 -18.29
N ARG A 175 -12.66 0.97 -17.41
CA ARG A 175 -12.60 2.43 -17.57
C ARG A 175 -11.17 2.92 -17.35
N ALA A 176 -10.58 3.38 -18.46
CA ALA A 176 -9.32 4.09 -18.66
C ALA A 176 -8.24 3.99 -17.57
N THR A 177 -7.16 3.26 -17.90
CA THR A 177 -5.79 3.50 -17.41
C THR A 177 -4.81 3.36 -18.57
N GLN A 178 -4.99 4.10 -19.67
CA GLN A 178 -3.95 4.13 -20.72
C GLN A 178 -3.72 5.52 -21.31
N ARG A 179 -2.57 6.08 -20.94
CA ARG A 179 -1.67 6.69 -21.92
C ARG A 179 -1.46 5.71 -23.08
N ARG A 180 -1.92 6.10 -24.28
CA ARG A 180 -1.43 5.72 -25.63
C ARG A 180 -0.82 4.31 -25.80
N HIS A 181 -1.52 3.42 -26.51
CA HIS A 181 -1.17 3.06 -27.92
C HIS A 181 -1.84 1.78 -28.45
N HIS A 182 -2.59 1.00 -27.68
CA HIS A 182 -3.16 -0.27 -28.19
C HIS A 182 -4.67 -0.30 -28.06
N ARG A 183 -5.38 -0.09 -29.18
CA ARG A 183 -6.81 -0.40 -29.31
C ARG A 183 -7.02 -1.87 -28.91
N GLY A 184 -7.76 -2.13 -27.82
CA GLY A 184 -8.50 -3.39 -27.67
C GLY A 184 -8.06 -4.40 -26.60
N ARG A 185 -7.36 -4.02 -25.52
CA ARG A 185 -7.26 -4.91 -24.35
C ARG A 185 -8.49 -4.75 -23.44
N ARG A 186 -9.11 -5.89 -23.10
CA ARG A 186 -10.43 -6.01 -22.47
C ARG A 186 -10.27 -6.67 -21.10
N VAL A 187 -10.97 -6.15 -20.08
CA VAL A 187 -11.24 -6.91 -18.86
C VAL A 187 -12.03 -8.16 -19.24
N GLN A 188 -11.61 -9.32 -18.75
CA GLN A 188 -12.32 -10.59 -18.99
C GLN A 188 -12.89 -11.11 -17.68
N ILE A 189 -14.20 -11.34 -17.66
CA ILE A 189 -14.88 -11.97 -16.52
C ILE A 189 -15.09 -13.43 -16.88
N VAL A 190 -14.61 -14.33 -16.03
CA VAL A 190 -14.67 -15.79 -16.26
C VAL A 190 -15.31 -16.45 -15.05
N ASP A 191 -16.53 -16.95 -15.25
CA ASP A 191 -17.20 -17.87 -14.33
C ASP A 191 -17.09 -19.32 -14.85
N ALA A 192 -17.70 -20.27 -14.12
CA ALA A 192 -17.67 -21.68 -14.49
C ALA A 192 -18.28 -21.96 -15.87
N ALA A 193 -19.34 -21.23 -16.25
CA ALA A 193 -20.00 -21.41 -17.53
C ALA A 193 -19.10 -20.93 -18.68
N ARG A 194 -18.51 -19.74 -18.53
CA ARG A 194 -17.57 -19.19 -19.49
C ARG A 194 -16.31 -20.03 -19.63
N ALA A 195 -15.79 -20.56 -18.52
CA ALA A 195 -14.66 -21.48 -18.56
C ALA A 195 -14.97 -22.77 -19.33
N ALA A 196 -16.16 -23.34 -19.17
CA ALA A 196 -16.60 -24.52 -19.90
C ALA A 196 -16.72 -24.28 -21.42
N GLU A 197 -17.05 -23.06 -21.85
CA GLU A 197 -17.07 -22.66 -23.27
C GLU A 197 -15.67 -22.48 -23.86
N MET A 198 -14.71 -22.04 -23.04
CA MET A 198 -13.35 -21.75 -23.46
C MET A 198 -12.48 -23.00 -23.59
N LEU A 199 -12.77 -24.03 -22.78
CA LEU A 199 -11.97 -25.26 -22.74
C LEU A 199 -12.45 -26.28 -23.77
N PRO A 200 -11.55 -27.11 -24.33
CA PRO A 200 -11.94 -28.22 -25.19
C PRO A 200 -12.95 -29.14 -24.49
N ARG A 201 -13.89 -29.72 -25.24
CA ARG A 201 -14.87 -30.68 -24.69
C ARG A 201 -14.13 -31.82 -23.96
N ALA A 202 -14.56 -32.08 -22.72
CA ALA A 202 -13.98 -33.07 -21.80
C ALA A 202 -12.57 -32.76 -21.23
N ALA A 203 -12.02 -31.56 -21.43
CA ALA A 203 -10.79 -31.15 -20.75
C ALA A 203 -11.01 -31.00 -19.23
N LEU A 204 -10.15 -31.63 -18.44
CA LEU A 204 -10.12 -31.44 -16.99
C LEU A 204 -9.57 -30.04 -16.66
N LEU A 205 -10.07 -29.40 -15.58
CA LEU A 205 -9.64 -28.07 -15.15
C LEU A 205 -8.13 -27.99 -14.83
N ASP A 206 -7.54 -29.11 -14.41
CA ASP A 206 -6.12 -29.23 -14.08
C ASP A 206 -5.26 -29.80 -15.23
N SER A 207 -5.83 -29.91 -16.43
CA SER A 207 -5.06 -30.29 -17.62
C SER A 207 -4.05 -29.19 -18.03
N ALA A 208 -3.00 -29.60 -18.74
CA ALA A 208 -2.03 -28.66 -19.31
C ALA A 208 -2.70 -27.72 -20.34
N GLU A 209 -3.69 -28.23 -21.07
CA GLU A 209 -4.51 -27.49 -22.02
C GLU A 209 -5.32 -26.39 -21.32
N ALA A 210 -5.98 -26.71 -20.19
CA ALA A 210 -6.73 -25.72 -19.42
C ALA A 210 -5.82 -24.65 -18.80
N THR A 211 -4.69 -25.06 -18.24
CA THR A 211 -3.68 -24.13 -17.70
C THR A 211 -3.15 -23.20 -18.79
N SER A 212 -2.87 -23.71 -20.00
CA SER A 212 -2.48 -22.88 -21.14
C SER A 212 -3.58 -21.89 -21.51
N ALA A 213 -4.84 -22.33 -21.60
CA ALA A 213 -5.96 -21.46 -22.00
C ALA A 213 -6.19 -20.29 -21.03
N PHE A 214 -6.15 -20.54 -19.71
CA PHE A 214 -6.28 -19.46 -18.72
C PHE A 214 -5.11 -18.48 -18.76
N ASN A 215 -3.90 -18.98 -18.98
CA ASN A 215 -2.72 -18.13 -19.09
C ASN A 215 -2.70 -17.32 -20.39
N ASP A 216 -3.21 -17.87 -21.50
CA ASP A 216 -3.35 -17.14 -22.76
C ASP A 216 -4.38 -16.01 -22.64
N LEU A 217 -5.47 -16.24 -21.89
CA LEU A 217 -6.44 -15.20 -21.57
C LEU A 217 -5.78 -14.04 -20.80
N GLU A 218 -4.98 -14.35 -19.79
CA GLU A 218 -4.23 -13.35 -19.02
C GLU A 218 -3.29 -12.51 -19.90
N ARG A 219 -2.57 -13.14 -20.84
CA ARG A 219 -1.66 -12.42 -21.76
C ARG A 219 -2.41 -11.44 -22.66
N GLN A 220 -3.65 -11.75 -23.02
CA GLN A 220 -4.48 -10.97 -23.92
C GLN A 220 -5.30 -9.88 -23.22
N SER A 221 -5.29 -9.88 -21.88
CA SER A 221 -6.10 -9.00 -21.04
C SER A 221 -5.25 -8.10 -20.16
N ASP A 222 -5.81 -6.93 -19.83
CA ASP A 222 -5.24 -6.09 -18.77
C ASP A 222 -5.58 -6.68 -17.40
N PHE A 223 -6.82 -7.14 -17.23
CA PHE A 223 -7.30 -7.86 -16.06
C PHE A 223 -8.15 -9.07 -16.45
N VAL A 224 -8.00 -10.15 -15.68
CA VAL A 224 -8.90 -11.30 -15.69
C VAL A 224 -9.55 -11.42 -14.31
N VAL A 225 -10.87 -11.35 -14.28
CA VAL A 225 -11.70 -11.50 -13.08
C VAL A 225 -12.33 -12.89 -13.08
N TYR A 226 -11.79 -13.77 -12.26
CA TYR A 226 -12.33 -15.11 -12.06
C TYR A 226 -13.40 -15.10 -10.97
N VAL A 227 -14.58 -15.62 -11.26
CA VAL A 227 -15.71 -15.67 -10.32
C VAL A 227 -15.89 -17.10 -9.82
N ALA A 228 -15.65 -17.31 -8.53
CA ALA A 228 -15.84 -18.61 -7.90
C ALA A 228 -17.33 -18.94 -7.72
N GLY A 229 -17.62 -20.24 -7.56
CA GLY A 229 -18.94 -20.70 -7.14
C GLY A 229 -19.22 -20.37 -5.66
N ASN A 230 -20.35 -20.86 -5.15
CA ASN A 230 -20.70 -20.67 -3.73
C ASN A 230 -19.97 -21.65 -2.80
N ASP A 231 -19.47 -22.77 -3.34
CA ASP A 231 -18.86 -23.84 -2.56
C ASP A 231 -17.43 -24.10 -3.04
N LEU A 232 -16.63 -24.72 -2.16
CA LEU A 232 -15.28 -25.14 -2.51
C LEU A 232 -15.33 -26.41 -3.36
N ASP A 233 -15.53 -26.23 -4.66
CA ASP A 233 -15.46 -27.26 -5.69
C ASP A 233 -14.17 -27.10 -6.54
N GLY A 234 -14.03 -27.95 -7.56
CA GLY A 234 -12.85 -27.90 -8.45
C GLY A 234 -12.70 -26.59 -9.21
N TRP A 235 -13.79 -25.88 -9.52
CA TRP A 235 -13.74 -24.59 -10.19
C TRP A 235 -13.29 -23.50 -9.22
N SER A 236 -13.94 -23.39 -8.06
CA SER A 236 -13.59 -22.40 -7.04
C SER A 236 -12.15 -22.55 -6.56
N ASP A 237 -11.66 -23.78 -6.40
CA ASP A 237 -10.25 -24.04 -6.08
C ASP A 237 -9.31 -23.58 -7.19
N LYS A 238 -9.65 -23.85 -8.46
CA LYS A 238 -8.88 -23.38 -9.62
C LYS A 238 -8.82 -21.85 -9.69
N VAL A 239 -9.95 -21.18 -9.46
CA VAL A 239 -10.05 -19.71 -9.41
C VAL A 239 -9.09 -19.14 -8.37
N ILE A 240 -9.08 -19.68 -7.15
CA ILE A 240 -8.19 -19.23 -6.07
C ILE A 240 -6.71 -19.46 -6.42
N ARG A 241 -6.38 -20.60 -7.03
CA ARG A 241 -5.00 -20.92 -7.46
C ARG A 241 -4.48 -20.02 -8.58
N GLN A 242 -5.34 -19.61 -9.51
CA GLN A 242 -4.98 -18.83 -10.69
C GLN A 242 -4.80 -17.33 -10.39
N ALA A 243 -5.38 -16.84 -9.29
CA ALA A 243 -5.41 -15.43 -8.97
C ALA A 243 -4.12 -14.92 -8.30
N ASP A 244 -3.71 -13.70 -8.66
CA ASP A 244 -2.68 -12.93 -7.97
C ASP A 244 -3.23 -12.36 -6.65
N ILE A 245 -4.53 -12.01 -6.63
CA ILE A 245 -5.25 -11.49 -5.47
C ILE A 245 -6.64 -12.12 -5.32
N ALA A 246 -7.07 -12.38 -4.08
CA ALA A 246 -8.44 -12.76 -3.77
C ALA A 246 -9.22 -11.60 -3.15
N LEU A 247 -10.36 -11.26 -3.76
CA LEU A 247 -11.40 -10.39 -3.24
C LEU A 247 -12.46 -11.23 -2.53
N HIS A 248 -12.48 -11.12 -1.21
CA HIS A 248 -13.50 -11.74 -0.36
C HIS A 248 -14.68 -10.77 -0.30
N VAL A 249 -15.79 -11.07 -0.99
CA VAL A 249 -16.92 -10.15 -1.14
C VAL A 249 -18.10 -10.63 -0.30
N GLY A 250 -18.54 -9.82 0.66
CA GLY A 250 -19.69 -10.12 1.52
C GLY A 250 -20.63 -8.93 1.67
N GLU A 251 -21.92 -9.19 1.82
CA GLU A 251 -22.89 -8.18 2.26
C GLU A 251 -22.66 -7.86 3.73
N PHE A 252 -22.52 -6.59 4.08
CA PHE A 252 -22.11 -6.18 5.42
C PHE A 252 -23.02 -6.74 6.53
N THR A 253 -24.31 -6.88 6.24
CA THR A 253 -25.36 -7.36 7.16
C THR A 253 -25.36 -8.88 7.36
N ALA A 254 -24.68 -9.64 6.49
CA ALA A 254 -24.63 -11.09 6.56
C ALA A 254 -23.82 -11.61 7.76
N ASP A 255 -23.86 -12.92 7.96
CA ASP A 255 -23.00 -13.58 8.95
C ASP A 255 -21.54 -13.49 8.52
N ALA A 256 -20.69 -13.05 9.44
CA ALA A 256 -19.30 -12.74 9.16
C ALA A 256 -18.35 -13.94 9.33
N GLY A 257 -18.83 -15.15 9.65
CA GLY A 257 -17.97 -16.32 9.85
C GLY A 257 -17.16 -16.68 8.58
N PRO A 258 -15.83 -16.88 8.67
CA PRO A 258 -15.03 -17.30 7.53
C PRO A 258 -15.50 -18.63 6.94
N ASN A 259 -15.76 -18.65 5.63
CA ASN A 259 -16.23 -19.85 4.93
C ASN A 259 -15.08 -20.67 4.30
N PRO A 260 -15.34 -21.89 3.77
CA PRO A 260 -14.29 -22.75 3.19
C PRO A 260 -13.49 -22.13 2.03
N LEU A 261 -14.09 -21.23 1.23
CA LEU A 261 -13.37 -20.52 0.16
C LEU A 261 -12.33 -19.57 0.74
N GLU A 262 -12.70 -18.84 1.80
CA GLU A 262 -11.80 -17.90 2.48
C GLU A 262 -10.64 -18.63 3.15
N GLN A 263 -10.91 -19.79 3.78
CA GLN A 263 -9.88 -20.65 4.38
C GLN A 263 -8.93 -21.21 3.32
N ARG A 264 -9.45 -21.61 2.15
CA ARG A 264 -8.63 -22.06 1.03
C ARG A 264 -7.76 -20.94 0.48
N ALA A 265 -8.32 -19.75 0.29
CA ALA A 265 -7.56 -18.56 -0.12
C ALA A 265 -6.46 -18.23 0.90
N ALA A 266 -6.75 -18.29 2.21
CA ALA A 266 -5.76 -18.07 3.27
C ALA A 266 -4.60 -19.08 3.27
N THR A 267 -4.83 -20.31 2.79
CA THR A 267 -3.80 -21.35 2.68
C THR A 267 -2.87 -21.10 1.49
N LEU A 268 -3.38 -20.53 0.40
CA LEU A 268 -2.67 -20.38 -0.87
C LEU A 268 -2.08 -18.99 -1.10
N LEU A 269 -2.73 -17.95 -0.60
CA LEU A 269 -2.40 -16.55 -0.82
C LEU A 269 -1.92 -15.90 0.48
N PRO A 270 -0.82 -15.12 0.44
CA PRO A 270 -0.39 -14.34 1.60
C PRO A 270 -1.45 -13.29 1.97
N ALA A 271 -1.38 -12.74 3.19
CA ALA A 271 -2.29 -11.68 3.64
C ALA A 271 -2.28 -10.46 2.70
N SER A 272 -1.10 -10.09 2.18
CA SER A 272 -0.91 -9.00 1.22
C SER A 272 -1.72 -9.17 -0.08
N SER A 273 -2.04 -10.42 -0.45
CA SER A 273 -2.80 -10.78 -1.65
C SER A 273 -4.26 -11.12 -1.36
N ARG A 274 -4.79 -10.71 -0.21
CA ARG A 274 -6.20 -10.91 0.17
C ARG A 274 -6.81 -9.59 0.61
N ARG A 275 -7.95 -9.24 0.04
CA ARG A 275 -8.72 -8.04 0.41
C ARG A 275 -10.16 -8.42 0.72
N LEU A 276 -10.72 -7.78 1.74
CA LEU A 276 -12.13 -7.93 2.09
C LEU A 276 -12.93 -6.78 1.48
N VAL A 277 -14.05 -7.07 0.84
CA VAL A 277 -14.98 -6.09 0.28
C VAL A 277 -16.34 -6.29 0.95
N LEU A 278 -16.79 -5.26 1.66
CA LEU A 278 -18.05 -5.25 2.41
C LEU A 278 -19.05 -4.38 1.68
N LEU A 279 -20.06 -5.02 1.10
CA LEU A 279 -21.10 -4.37 0.32
C LEU A 279 -22.18 -3.81 1.22
N HIS A 280 -22.63 -2.61 0.89
CA HIS A 280 -23.76 -1.94 1.52
C HIS A 280 -24.75 -1.50 0.45
N ASP A 281 -26.05 -1.55 0.74
CA ASP A 281 -27.06 -1.03 -0.21
C ASP A 281 -26.88 0.47 -0.47
N ARG A 282 -26.51 1.20 0.58
CA ARG A 282 -26.35 2.66 0.55
C ARG A 282 -25.33 3.17 1.54
N ARG A 283 -24.78 4.35 1.28
CA ARG A 283 -23.85 5.02 2.19
C ARG A 283 -24.57 5.47 3.48
N ARG A 284 -24.10 4.99 4.63
CA ARG A 284 -24.58 5.32 5.99
C ARG A 284 -23.44 5.19 7.00
N ALA A 285 -23.67 5.62 8.24
CA ALA A 285 -22.73 5.31 9.32
C ALA A 285 -22.60 3.79 9.47
N ILE A 286 -21.37 3.30 9.50
CA ILE A 286 -21.04 1.89 9.66
C ILE A 286 -20.69 1.67 11.13
N THR A 287 -21.12 0.54 11.69
CA THR A 287 -20.67 0.08 12.99
C THR A 287 -20.50 -1.43 12.97
N GLY A 288 -19.40 -1.92 13.54
CA GLY A 288 -19.18 -3.34 13.77
C GLY A 288 -18.38 -4.07 12.69
N THR A 289 -17.58 -3.37 11.88
CA THR A 289 -16.65 -4.00 10.93
C THR A 289 -15.63 -4.92 11.61
N ALA A 290 -15.29 -4.67 12.88
CA ALA A 290 -14.44 -5.55 13.69
C ALA A 290 -14.87 -7.04 13.65
N ARG A 291 -16.17 -7.34 13.54
CA ARG A 291 -16.67 -8.72 13.45
C ARG A 291 -16.24 -9.45 12.18
N TRP A 292 -16.03 -8.69 11.10
CA TRP A 292 -15.56 -9.19 9.82
C TRP A 292 -14.05 -9.36 9.80
N LEU A 293 -13.32 -8.49 10.49
CA LEU A 293 -11.87 -8.58 10.60
C LEU A 293 -11.43 -9.65 11.60
N LYS A 294 -12.30 -10.01 12.54
CA LYS A 294 -12.09 -11.13 13.46
C LYS A 294 -11.87 -12.42 12.65
N ASP A 295 -10.77 -13.10 12.96
CA ASP A 295 -10.34 -14.36 12.32
C ASP A 295 -10.02 -14.24 10.82
N ARG A 296 -9.80 -13.02 10.30
CA ARG A 296 -9.31 -12.77 8.94
C ARG A 296 -8.01 -12.00 8.96
N ASP A 297 -7.03 -12.55 8.25
CA ASP A 297 -5.77 -11.86 7.96
C ASP A 297 -5.80 -11.38 6.51
N VAL A 298 -6.16 -10.11 6.31
CA VAL A 298 -6.27 -9.46 4.99
C VAL A 298 -5.41 -8.21 4.95
N ALA A 299 -4.90 -7.86 3.77
CA ALA A 299 -4.11 -6.65 3.57
C ALA A 299 -4.91 -5.40 3.96
N MET A 300 -6.16 -5.34 3.51
CA MET A 300 -7.06 -4.21 3.65
C MET A 300 -8.51 -4.65 3.46
N HIS A 301 -9.44 -3.95 4.10
CA HIS A 301 -10.87 -4.04 3.82
C HIS A 301 -11.39 -2.78 3.12
N HIS A 302 -12.44 -2.95 2.33
CA HIS A 302 -13.08 -1.91 1.53
C HIS A 302 -14.57 -1.90 1.80
N HIS A 303 -15.12 -0.76 2.17
CA HIS A 303 -16.56 -0.55 2.17
C HIS A 303 -17.00 -0.02 0.81
N VAL A 304 -18.02 -0.65 0.23
CA VAL A 304 -18.57 -0.28 -1.08
C VAL A 304 -20.09 -0.14 -0.97
N ALA A 305 -20.60 1.08 -1.14
CA ALA A 305 -22.03 1.31 -1.28
C ALA A 305 -22.45 1.11 -2.74
N LEU A 306 -23.44 0.24 -2.98
CA LEU A 306 -23.91 -0.09 -4.32
C LEU A 306 -24.63 1.07 -5.03
N ASP A 307 -25.13 2.05 -4.27
CA ASP A 307 -25.75 3.28 -4.79
C ASP A 307 -24.74 4.40 -5.11
N THR A 308 -23.45 4.20 -4.81
CA THR A 308 -22.41 5.22 -4.91
C THR A 308 -21.28 4.73 -5.83
N PRO A 309 -21.27 5.08 -7.13
CA PRO A 309 -20.27 4.61 -8.10
C PRO A 309 -18.81 4.90 -7.71
N ASP A 310 -18.56 5.97 -6.95
CA ASP A 310 -17.23 6.39 -6.51
C ASP A 310 -16.56 5.35 -5.60
N ASP A 311 -17.32 4.63 -4.78
CA ASP A 311 -16.76 3.61 -3.89
C ASP A 311 -16.20 2.42 -4.67
N LEU A 312 -16.90 2.03 -5.74
CA LEU A 312 -16.44 0.98 -6.64
C LEU A 312 -15.24 1.45 -7.47
N THR A 313 -15.25 2.71 -7.89
CA THR A 313 -14.13 3.34 -8.60
C THR A 313 -12.88 3.38 -7.72
N ARG A 314 -13.01 3.72 -6.44
CA ARG A 314 -11.94 3.62 -5.44
C ARG A 314 -11.40 2.20 -5.32
N LEU A 315 -12.26 1.19 -5.17
CA LEU A 315 -11.83 -0.21 -5.16
C LEU A 315 -11.05 -0.58 -6.42
N ALA A 316 -11.53 -0.17 -7.60
CA ALA A 316 -10.84 -0.39 -8.85
C ALA A 316 -9.48 0.32 -8.89
N ARG A 317 -9.33 1.53 -8.35
CA ARG A 317 -8.03 2.23 -8.25
C ARG A 317 -7.04 1.48 -7.37
N PHE A 318 -7.46 0.92 -6.24
CA PHE A 318 -6.60 0.05 -5.43
C PHE A 318 -6.13 -1.16 -6.24
N LEU A 319 -7.03 -1.81 -6.97
CA LEU A 319 -6.70 -2.98 -7.80
C LEU A 319 -5.82 -2.63 -9.01
N LYS A 320 -5.95 -1.43 -9.57
CA LYS A 320 -5.10 -0.94 -10.66
C LYS A 320 -3.72 -0.46 -10.17
N GLY A 321 -3.56 -0.27 -8.86
CA GLY A 321 -2.37 0.35 -8.27
C GLY A 321 -2.27 1.84 -8.63
N THR A 322 -3.41 2.51 -8.76
CA THR A 322 -3.54 3.94 -9.07
C THR A 322 -4.31 4.68 -7.96
N ALA A 323 -4.41 4.08 -6.76
CA ALA A 323 -5.10 4.69 -5.63
C ALA A 323 -4.33 5.91 -5.11
N ILE A 324 -5.03 7.01 -4.91
CA ILE A 324 -4.46 8.30 -4.50
C ILE A 324 -4.44 8.37 -2.97
N GLY A 325 -3.25 8.46 -2.40
CA GLY A 325 -3.05 8.59 -0.96
C GLY A 325 -2.92 10.05 -0.52
N LEU A 326 -3.43 10.37 0.67
CA LEU A 326 -3.14 11.64 1.34
C LEU A 326 -2.33 11.39 2.61
N ILE A 327 -1.15 11.99 2.71
CA ILE A 327 -0.25 11.87 3.85
C ILE A 327 -0.09 13.24 4.50
N ALA A 328 -0.28 13.32 5.81
CA ALA A 328 -0.10 14.55 6.58
C ALA A 328 0.97 14.39 7.66
N CYS A 329 1.95 15.30 7.65
CA CYS A 329 3.00 15.32 8.66
C CYS A 329 2.53 15.82 10.04
N GLY A 330 3.31 15.50 11.07
CA GLY A 330 3.14 16.05 12.41
C GLY A 330 3.75 17.45 12.60
N GLY A 331 3.27 18.16 13.63
CA GLY A 331 3.75 19.51 13.99
C GLY A 331 2.75 20.41 14.71
N GLY A 332 1.84 19.85 15.51
CA GLY A 332 0.95 20.62 16.38
C GLY A 332 0.08 21.63 15.62
N ALA A 333 0.07 22.88 16.07
CA ALA A 333 -0.76 23.94 15.50
C ALA A 333 -0.43 24.25 14.03
N LEU A 334 0.80 24.02 13.58
CA LEU A 334 1.18 24.27 12.17
C LEU A 334 0.47 23.33 11.19
N CYS A 335 0.00 22.18 11.68
CA CYS A 335 -0.77 21.25 10.87
C CYS A 335 -2.11 21.86 10.40
N THR A 336 -2.57 23.00 10.92
CA THR A 336 -3.78 23.67 10.39
C THR A 336 -3.60 24.16 8.94
N ALA A 337 -2.36 24.30 8.45
CA ALA A 337 -2.07 24.52 7.04
C ALA A 337 -2.67 23.42 6.15
N GLN A 338 -2.75 22.18 6.66
CA GLN A 338 -3.28 21.02 5.95
C GLN A 338 -4.78 21.18 5.65
N ILE A 339 -5.52 21.93 6.47
CA ILE A 339 -6.94 22.26 6.21
C ILE A 339 -7.04 23.07 4.91
N GLY A 340 -6.21 24.10 4.76
CA GLY A 340 -6.18 24.94 3.57
C GLY A 340 -5.73 24.19 2.31
N LEU A 341 -4.71 23.35 2.43
CA LEU A 341 -4.26 22.49 1.32
C LEU A 341 -5.38 21.51 0.90
N PHE A 342 -6.02 20.85 1.86
CA PHE A 342 -7.11 19.90 1.59
C PHE A 342 -8.30 20.59 0.91
N ARG A 343 -8.68 21.78 1.38
CA ARG A 343 -9.70 22.61 0.75
C ARG A 343 -9.39 22.89 -0.72
N ALA A 344 -8.18 23.38 -1.02
CA ALA A 344 -7.79 23.71 -2.39
C ALA A 344 -7.80 22.48 -3.32
N LEU A 345 -7.31 21.33 -2.84
CA LEU A 345 -7.28 20.09 -3.63
C LEU A 345 -8.67 19.52 -3.90
N THR A 346 -9.55 19.52 -2.90
CA THR A 346 -10.93 19.05 -3.05
C THR A 346 -11.76 19.97 -3.94
N GLU A 347 -11.58 21.29 -3.86
CA GLU A 347 -12.18 22.27 -4.79
C GLU A 347 -11.67 22.08 -6.23
N ALA A 348 -10.45 21.59 -6.41
CA ALA A 348 -9.89 21.21 -7.72
C ALA A 348 -10.39 19.85 -8.24
N GLY A 349 -11.30 19.18 -7.51
CA GLY A 349 -11.90 17.91 -7.90
C GLY A 349 -11.11 16.66 -7.47
N LEU A 350 -10.03 16.82 -6.71
CA LEU A 350 -9.23 15.67 -6.29
C LEU A 350 -9.95 14.88 -5.18
N SER A 351 -10.06 13.57 -5.39
CA SER A 351 -10.54 12.61 -4.38
C SER A 351 -9.38 11.76 -3.86
N PHE A 352 -9.47 11.29 -2.62
CA PHE A 352 -8.45 10.45 -2.01
C PHE A 352 -9.02 9.09 -1.61
N ASP A 353 -8.27 8.04 -1.91
CA ASP A 353 -8.67 6.65 -1.66
C ASP A 353 -8.21 6.14 -0.30
N MET A 354 -7.17 6.75 0.26
CA MET A 354 -6.60 6.41 1.55
C MET A 354 -5.97 7.65 2.19
N MET A 355 -6.09 7.79 3.51
CA MET A 355 -5.49 8.91 4.22
C MET A 355 -4.71 8.42 5.44
N GLY A 356 -3.66 9.16 5.82
CA GLY A 356 -2.99 8.91 7.08
C GLY A 356 -1.96 9.95 7.45
N GLY A 357 -1.47 9.86 8.68
CA GLY A 357 -0.50 10.84 9.16
C GLY A 357 0.06 10.56 10.54
N THR A 358 0.79 11.55 11.03
CA THR A 358 1.49 11.52 12.31
C THR A 358 1.04 12.69 13.18
N SER A 359 0.85 12.47 14.49
CA SER A 359 0.48 13.51 15.46
C SER A 359 -0.73 14.33 14.98
N GLY A 360 -0.65 15.66 15.00
CA GLY A 360 -1.67 16.55 14.43
C GLY A 360 -2.09 16.18 13.00
N GLY A 361 -1.16 15.73 12.16
CA GLY A 361 -1.48 15.26 10.80
C GLY A 361 -2.42 14.05 10.79
N SER A 362 -2.30 13.13 11.74
CA SER A 362 -3.24 12.02 11.90
C SER A 362 -4.63 12.48 12.33
N ALA A 363 -4.73 13.53 13.16
CA ALA A 363 -6.01 14.11 13.54
C ALA A 363 -6.73 14.72 12.32
N PHE A 364 -6.02 15.53 11.53
CA PHE A 364 -6.59 16.18 10.35
C PHE A 364 -6.98 15.19 9.27
N THR A 365 -6.09 14.26 8.90
CA THR A 365 -6.43 13.20 7.93
C THR A 365 -7.53 12.27 8.42
N GLY A 366 -7.64 12.03 9.74
CA GLY A 366 -8.78 11.32 10.31
C GLY A 366 -10.10 12.10 10.11
N ALA A 367 -10.09 13.42 10.30
CA ALA A 367 -11.26 14.27 10.06
C ALA A 367 -11.62 14.36 8.56
N PHE A 368 -10.63 14.45 7.68
CA PHE A 368 -10.83 14.41 6.22
C PHE A 368 -11.44 13.08 5.77
N ALA A 369 -10.94 11.96 6.29
CA ALA A 369 -11.44 10.62 5.95
C ALA A 369 -12.85 10.33 6.49
N LEU A 370 -13.29 11.06 7.52
CA LEU A 370 -14.69 11.09 7.97
C LEU A 370 -15.62 11.89 7.02
N GLY A 371 -15.08 12.52 5.99
CA GLY A 371 -15.83 13.31 5.02
C GLY A 371 -16.27 14.69 5.53
N ARG A 372 -15.61 15.22 6.57
CA ARG A 372 -15.88 16.58 7.06
C ARG A 372 -15.29 17.61 6.11
N ASN A 373 -16.05 18.67 5.85
CA ASN A 373 -15.54 19.79 5.05
C ASN A 373 -14.52 20.62 5.86
N ALA A 374 -13.76 21.46 5.17
CA ALA A 374 -12.70 22.27 5.77
C ALA A 374 -13.22 23.24 6.84
N ASP A 375 -14.38 23.87 6.60
CA ASP A 375 -14.95 24.88 7.50
C ASP A 375 -15.40 24.25 8.84
N ASP A 376 -16.00 23.05 8.81
CA ASP A 376 -16.38 22.29 10.01
C ASP A 376 -15.15 21.86 10.82
N ILE A 377 -14.08 21.47 10.13
CA ILE A 377 -12.81 21.10 10.78
C ILE A 377 -12.17 22.32 11.44
N GLU A 378 -12.14 23.46 10.76
CA GLU A 378 -11.61 24.70 11.32
C GLU A 378 -12.41 25.16 12.56
N ALA A 379 -13.74 25.09 12.49
CA ALA A 379 -14.62 25.38 13.63
C ALA A 379 -14.35 24.44 14.82
N ALA A 380 -14.14 23.15 14.56
CA ALA A 380 -13.79 22.17 15.59
C ALA A 380 -12.42 22.44 16.23
N VAL A 381 -11.42 22.83 15.43
CA VAL A 381 -10.09 23.24 15.93
C VAL A 381 -10.21 24.46 16.84
N HIS A 382 -10.97 25.47 16.41
CA HIS A 382 -11.21 26.68 17.19
C HIS A 382 -11.87 26.35 18.54
N ASP A 383 -12.96 25.57 18.51
CA ASP A 383 -13.66 25.16 19.74
C ASP A 383 -12.76 24.36 20.68
N MET A 384 -12.00 23.37 20.17
CA MET A 384 -11.14 22.53 21.00
C MET A 384 -9.97 23.30 21.63
N PHE A 385 -9.19 24.03 20.84
CA PHE A 385 -7.92 24.59 21.29
C PHE A 385 -8.00 26.04 21.76
N VAL A 386 -8.92 26.85 21.23
CA VAL A 386 -9.06 28.27 21.61
C VAL A 386 -10.12 28.44 22.69
N VAL A 387 -11.33 27.92 22.48
CA VAL A 387 -12.45 28.04 23.43
C VAL A 387 -12.24 27.11 24.64
N ASN A 388 -12.09 25.81 24.39
CA ASN A 388 -11.95 24.80 25.46
C ASN A 388 -10.52 24.65 25.98
N ARG A 389 -9.54 25.29 25.31
CA ARG A 389 -8.13 25.36 25.75
C ARG A 389 -7.53 23.99 26.08
N ALA A 390 -7.79 22.99 25.22
CA ALA A 390 -7.45 21.59 25.45
C ALA A 390 -5.99 21.35 25.91
N MET A 391 -5.04 22.18 25.44
CA MET A 391 -3.60 22.06 25.72
C MET A 391 -3.05 23.13 26.69
N ARG A 392 -3.89 23.89 27.41
CA ARG A 392 -3.42 24.95 28.34
C ARG A 392 -3.61 24.61 29.83
N ARG A 393 -4.24 23.48 30.16
CA ARG A 393 -4.42 23.07 31.55
C ARG A 393 -3.18 22.32 32.04
N LEU A 394 -2.44 22.93 32.97
CA LEU A 394 -1.24 22.34 33.55
C LEU A 394 -1.60 21.31 34.64
N THR A 395 -0.75 20.30 34.82
CA THR A 395 -0.84 19.33 35.92
C THR A 395 0.44 19.29 36.75
N LEU A 396 0.47 18.47 37.79
CA LEU A 396 1.69 18.24 38.56
C LEU A 396 2.70 17.45 37.71
N PRO A 397 3.96 17.91 37.57
CA PRO A 397 4.93 17.39 36.61
C PRO A 397 5.58 16.07 37.07
N ARG A 398 4.76 15.08 37.42
CA ARG A 398 5.18 13.71 37.74
C ARG A 398 5.12 12.80 36.52
N TYR A 399 4.10 12.98 35.68
CA TYR A 399 3.86 12.15 34.49
C TYR A 399 3.80 12.95 33.19
N SER A 400 3.39 14.22 33.26
CA SER A 400 3.26 15.13 32.12
C SER A 400 3.19 16.58 32.60
N LEU A 401 3.35 17.54 31.68
CA LEU A 401 3.15 18.97 31.97
C LEU A 401 1.68 19.40 31.83
N ILE A 402 0.93 18.76 30.93
CA ILE A 402 -0.48 19.06 30.65
C ILE A 402 -1.39 17.99 31.28
N ASP A 403 -2.57 18.41 31.75
CA ASP A 403 -3.66 17.52 32.15
C ASP A 403 -4.26 16.81 30.94
N HIS A 404 -3.77 15.60 30.68
CA HIS A 404 -4.23 14.75 29.58
C HIS A 404 -5.73 14.44 29.63
N LYS A 405 -6.37 14.37 30.81
CA LYS A 405 -7.79 14.00 30.89
C LYS A 405 -8.69 14.99 30.17
N HIS A 406 -8.34 16.27 30.25
CA HIS A 406 -9.07 17.32 29.52
C HIS A 406 -8.84 17.23 28.02
N PHE A 407 -7.60 16.96 27.58
CA PHE A 407 -7.29 16.77 26.17
C PHE A 407 -7.97 15.53 25.58
N ASP A 408 -7.92 14.40 26.30
CA ASP A 408 -8.56 13.13 25.92
C ASP A 408 -10.08 13.29 25.80
N ALA A 409 -10.72 14.03 26.72
CA ALA A 409 -12.15 14.32 26.65
C ALA A 409 -12.53 15.15 25.41
N GLN A 410 -11.69 16.11 25.01
CA GLN A 410 -11.93 16.87 23.77
C GLN A 410 -11.74 16.00 22.53
N LEU A 411 -10.70 15.16 22.47
CA LEU A 411 -10.52 14.21 21.36
C LEU A 411 -11.70 13.22 21.25
N ALA A 412 -12.13 12.64 22.37
CA ALA A 412 -13.27 11.74 22.41
C ALA A 412 -14.58 12.44 21.99
N ARG A 413 -14.74 13.75 22.22
CA ARG A 413 -15.91 14.51 21.74
C ARG A 413 -15.99 14.56 20.20
N TYR A 414 -14.86 14.65 19.51
CA TYR A 414 -14.83 14.75 18.04
C TYR A 414 -14.64 13.44 17.32
N TYR A 415 -13.98 12.46 17.93
CA TYR A 415 -13.61 11.19 17.30
C TYR A 415 -14.11 9.95 18.06
N GLY A 416 -14.77 10.12 19.20
CA GLY A 416 -15.25 9.00 20.02
C GLY A 416 -16.44 8.27 19.43
N GLY A 417 -16.53 6.97 19.72
CA GLY A 417 -17.59 6.10 19.20
C GLY A 417 -17.42 5.73 17.72
N LEU A 418 -16.24 5.99 17.15
CA LEU A 418 -15.89 5.70 15.77
C LEU A 418 -14.69 4.76 15.74
N ALA A 419 -14.87 3.56 15.19
CA ALA A 419 -13.77 2.67 14.92
C ALA A 419 -13.13 3.01 13.56
N ILE A 420 -11.81 2.89 13.44
CA ILE A 420 -11.08 3.17 12.19
C ILE A 420 -11.58 2.26 11.07
N GLU A 421 -11.84 0.99 11.39
CA GLU A 421 -12.33 0.00 10.44
C GLU A 421 -13.77 0.26 9.98
N ASP A 422 -14.53 1.12 10.64
CA ASP A 422 -15.88 1.51 10.23
C ASP A 422 -15.88 2.72 9.26
N MET A 423 -14.70 3.29 8.96
CA MET A 423 -14.60 4.45 8.07
C MET A 423 -14.75 4.06 6.59
N TRP A 424 -15.48 4.88 5.82
CA TRP A 424 -15.65 4.68 4.37
C TRP A 424 -14.33 4.78 3.59
N ILE A 425 -13.46 5.71 4.01
CA ILE A 425 -12.13 5.90 3.45
C ILE A 425 -11.13 5.23 4.40
N PRO A 426 -10.33 4.26 3.92
CA PRO A 426 -9.24 3.67 4.69
C PRO A 426 -8.33 4.72 5.33
N PHE A 427 -8.09 4.58 6.63
CA PHE A 427 -7.31 5.51 7.43
C PHE A 427 -6.20 4.79 8.20
N PHE A 428 -5.06 5.47 8.40
CA PHE A 428 -4.08 5.06 9.39
C PHE A 428 -3.45 6.22 10.16
N ALA A 429 -3.00 5.94 11.38
CA ALA A 429 -2.12 6.82 12.14
C ALA A 429 -0.84 6.08 12.54
N VAL A 430 0.26 6.81 12.75
CA VAL A 430 1.51 6.22 13.25
C VAL A 430 1.92 6.80 14.59
N SER A 431 2.41 5.94 15.48
CA SER A 431 3.01 6.32 16.76
C SER A 431 4.34 5.59 16.94
N THR A 432 5.17 6.07 17.84
CA THR A 432 6.43 5.41 18.18
C THR A 432 6.23 4.47 19.38
N ASN A 433 6.52 3.18 19.19
CA ASN A 433 6.48 2.20 20.27
C ASN A 433 7.85 2.10 20.94
N LEU A 434 7.98 2.68 22.14
CA LEU A 434 9.24 2.67 22.89
C LEU A 434 9.49 1.35 23.59
N SER A 435 8.47 0.51 23.79
CA SER A 435 8.65 -0.83 24.33
C SER A 435 9.33 -1.78 23.32
N ARG A 436 9.23 -1.50 22.02
CA ARG A 436 9.78 -2.34 20.93
C ARG A 436 10.71 -1.61 19.96
N ASN A 437 10.96 -0.32 20.17
CA ASN A 437 11.79 0.52 19.30
C ASN A 437 11.38 0.46 17.81
N ARG A 438 10.08 0.51 17.53
CA ARG A 438 9.53 0.47 16.17
C ARG A 438 8.31 1.37 16.02
N LEU A 439 7.91 1.64 14.78
CA LEU A 439 6.62 2.26 14.50
C LEU A 439 5.48 1.31 14.87
N ASN A 440 4.41 1.90 15.41
CA ASN A 440 3.14 1.24 15.62
C ASN A 440 2.09 1.86 14.70
N HIS A 441 1.49 1.03 13.84
CA HIS A 441 0.52 1.45 12.84
C HIS A 441 -0.89 1.22 13.40
N HIS A 442 -1.69 2.28 13.47
CA HIS A 442 -3.07 2.23 13.92
C HIS A 442 -3.99 2.19 12.71
N ARG A 443 -4.63 1.04 12.46
CA ARG A 443 -5.61 0.84 11.36
C ARG A 443 -6.95 0.27 11.82
N THR A 444 -7.05 -0.08 13.09
CA THR A 444 -8.23 -0.69 13.70
C THR A 444 -8.37 -0.18 15.13
N GLY A 445 -9.57 -0.28 15.69
CA GLY A 445 -9.91 0.21 17.02
C GLY A 445 -10.37 1.66 17.01
N ASP A 446 -10.50 2.22 18.22
CA ASP A 446 -11.15 3.52 18.43
C ASP A 446 -10.30 4.69 17.89
N LEU A 447 -10.88 5.48 16.98
CA LEU A 447 -10.16 6.51 16.23
C LEU A 447 -9.52 7.56 17.14
N TRP A 448 -10.23 8.01 18.20
CA TRP A 448 -9.67 9.00 19.11
C TRP A 448 -8.44 8.46 19.86
N THR A 449 -8.41 7.16 20.18
CA THR A 449 -7.27 6.55 20.87
C THR A 449 -6.04 6.47 19.97
N ALA A 450 -6.23 6.14 18.69
CA ALA A 450 -5.16 6.13 17.70
C ALA A 450 -4.56 7.52 17.49
N VAL A 451 -5.42 8.55 17.33
CA VAL A 451 -4.99 9.95 17.20
C VAL A 451 -4.28 10.41 18.49
N ARG A 452 -4.79 10.03 19.66
CA ARG A 452 -4.19 10.36 20.96
C ARG A 452 -2.82 9.71 21.17
N ALA A 453 -2.65 8.45 20.77
CA ALA A 453 -1.38 7.74 20.84
C ALA A 453 -0.36 8.35 19.86
N SER A 454 -0.79 8.64 18.63
CA SER A 454 -0.02 9.32 17.59
C SER A 454 0.43 10.74 18.00
N SER A 455 -0.35 11.42 18.85
CA SER A 455 -0.10 12.79 19.35
C SER A 455 0.45 12.84 20.79
N ALA A 456 0.98 11.74 21.31
CA ALA A 456 1.49 11.64 22.67
C ALA A 456 2.90 12.26 22.81
N ILE A 457 2.99 13.59 22.68
CA ILE A 457 4.26 14.33 22.73
C ILE A 457 4.95 14.06 24.09
N PRO A 458 6.16 13.46 24.11
CA PRO A 458 6.86 13.16 25.34
C PRO A 458 6.97 14.39 26.26
N VAL A 459 7.01 14.19 27.58
CA VAL A 459 7.06 15.27 28.60
C VAL A 459 5.80 16.15 28.67
N VAL A 460 5.24 16.56 27.54
CA VAL A 460 4.06 17.41 27.43
C VAL A 460 2.81 16.63 27.81
N LEU A 461 2.65 15.44 27.23
CA LEU A 461 1.58 14.48 27.52
C LEU A 461 2.19 13.17 28.04
N PRO A 462 1.44 12.40 28.86
CA PRO A 462 1.89 11.07 29.24
C PRO A 462 1.89 10.16 28.01
N PRO A 463 2.80 9.17 27.95
CA PRO A 463 2.73 8.11 26.95
C PRO A 463 1.36 7.44 26.96
N TYR A 464 0.92 7.00 25.80
CA TYR A 464 -0.29 6.18 25.70
C TYR A 464 0.08 4.71 25.94
N TYR A 465 -0.65 4.04 26.83
CA TYR A 465 -0.41 2.63 27.13
C TYR A 465 -1.48 1.76 26.48
N THR A 466 -1.06 0.75 25.72
CA THR A 466 -2.00 -0.23 25.14
C THR A 466 -2.55 -1.17 26.21
N ALA A 467 -3.60 -1.92 25.87
CA ALA A 467 -4.14 -2.97 26.75
C ALA A 467 -3.08 -4.03 27.13
N ASP A 468 -2.12 -4.28 26.22
CA ASP A 468 -0.99 -5.20 26.43
C ASP A 468 0.19 -4.56 27.19
N GLY A 469 0.04 -3.32 27.65
CA GLY A 469 1.04 -2.60 28.45
C GLY A 469 2.17 -1.95 27.66
N GLU A 470 2.02 -1.78 26.34
CA GLU A 470 3.06 -1.17 25.50
C GLU A 470 3.02 0.35 25.58
N MET A 471 4.20 0.97 25.62
CA MET A 471 4.36 2.41 25.72
C MET A 471 4.46 3.04 24.32
N LEU A 472 3.45 3.83 23.97
CA LEU A 472 3.38 4.60 22.73
C LEU A 472 3.60 6.09 23.00
N VAL A 473 4.43 6.72 22.17
CA VAL A 473 4.65 8.17 22.14
C VAL A 473 4.42 8.71 20.74
N ASP A 474 4.48 10.03 20.59
CA ASP A 474 4.29 10.71 19.31
C ASP A 474 5.12 10.07 18.18
N GLY A 475 4.46 9.85 17.04
CA GLY A 475 5.09 9.25 15.86
C GLY A 475 6.20 10.09 15.26
N CYS A 476 6.24 11.41 15.52
CA CYS A 476 7.29 12.31 15.01
C CYS A 476 8.70 11.86 15.42
N LEU A 477 8.81 11.11 16.52
CA LEU A 477 10.09 10.59 17.01
C LEU A 477 10.76 9.63 16.01
N LEU A 478 10.00 8.77 15.32
CA LEU A 478 10.55 7.82 14.34
C LEU A 478 10.13 8.10 12.90
N ASP A 479 8.94 8.63 12.67
CA ASP A 479 8.44 8.94 11.34
C ASP A 479 7.43 10.09 11.34
N ASN A 480 7.94 11.30 11.08
CA ASN A 480 7.11 12.50 11.02
C ASN A 480 6.25 12.57 9.75
N VAL A 481 6.67 11.92 8.65
CA VAL A 481 5.98 11.95 7.36
C VAL A 481 5.90 10.52 6.83
N PRO A 482 4.81 9.78 7.13
CA PRO A 482 4.76 8.32 6.99
C PRO A 482 4.50 7.86 5.55
N ILE A 483 5.34 8.31 4.62
CA ILE A 483 5.30 7.98 3.19
C ILE A 483 5.59 6.50 2.98
N LYS A 484 6.58 5.97 3.70
CA LYS A 484 6.92 4.55 3.66
C LYS A 484 5.72 3.69 4.09
N THR A 485 5.05 4.05 5.19
CA THR A 485 3.85 3.34 5.64
C THR A 485 2.73 3.39 4.60
N MET A 486 2.50 4.52 3.93
CA MET A 486 1.50 4.59 2.87
C MET A 486 1.85 3.67 1.68
N HIS A 487 3.10 3.68 1.24
CA HIS A 487 3.59 2.78 0.18
C HIS A 487 3.55 1.31 0.57
N GLU A 488 3.71 0.99 1.86
CA GLU A 488 3.51 -0.37 2.39
C GLU A 488 2.04 -0.84 2.35
N LEU A 489 1.09 0.09 2.35
CA LEU A 489 -0.35 -0.19 2.42
C LEU A 489 -1.03 -0.17 1.05
N LYS A 490 -0.50 0.59 0.08
CA LYS A 490 -1.03 0.67 -1.27
C LYS A 490 0.03 1.02 -2.32
N SER A 491 -0.25 0.62 -3.55
CA SER A 491 0.42 1.16 -4.75
C SER A 491 -0.28 2.43 -5.27
N GLY A 492 0.45 3.25 -6.03
CA GLY A 492 -0.06 4.43 -6.71
C GLY A 492 0.35 5.75 -6.04
N PRO A 493 -0.05 6.88 -6.63
CA PRO A 493 0.49 8.20 -6.29
C PRO A 493 0.03 8.68 -4.91
N ASN A 494 0.79 9.56 -4.28
CA ASN A 494 0.44 10.19 -3.01
C ASN A 494 0.57 11.71 -3.05
N VAL A 495 -0.31 12.42 -2.33
CA VAL A 495 -0.11 13.81 -1.95
C VAL A 495 0.43 13.86 -0.54
N VAL A 496 1.61 14.46 -0.38
CA VAL A 496 2.32 14.61 0.89
C VAL A 496 2.20 16.06 1.35
N MET A 497 1.39 16.28 2.38
CA MET A 497 1.21 17.58 3.03
C MET A 497 2.26 17.79 4.12
N SER A 498 3.16 18.72 3.81
CA SER A 498 4.21 19.22 4.68
C SER A 498 4.01 20.73 4.88
N PHE A 499 4.94 21.40 5.56
CA PHE A 499 4.95 22.86 5.74
C PHE A 499 6.38 23.28 6.03
N GLU A 500 6.69 24.54 5.72
CA GLU A 500 8.01 25.09 5.95
C GLU A 500 8.33 25.09 7.45
N VAL A 501 9.55 24.74 7.82
CA VAL A 501 9.98 24.76 9.23
C VAL A 501 10.76 26.05 9.45
N PRO A 502 10.60 26.73 10.60
CA PRO A 502 11.44 27.88 10.93
C PRO A 502 12.93 27.53 10.77
N GLU A 503 13.72 28.48 10.25
CA GLU A 503 15.15 28.28 9.97
C GLU A 503 15.93 27.72 11.17
N LEU A 504 17.00 26.97 10.87
CA LEU A 504 17.95 26.46 11.85
C LEU A 504 18.67 27.63 12.54
N GLU A 505 18.09 28.09 13.65
CA GLU A 505 18.64 29.15 14.47
C GLU A 505 19.90 28.69 15.22
N ARG A 506 20.98 29.47 15.12
CA ARG A 506 22.14 29.33 16.02
C ARG A 506 21.83 30.07 17.32
N PHE A 507 21.91 29.36 18.44
CA PHE A 507 21.80 29.96 19.76
C PHE A 507 23.17 30.45 20.23
N ASP A 508 23.32 31.75 20.39
CA ASP A 508 24.50 32.36 21.01
C ASP A 508 24.37 32.28 22.53
N VAL A 509 24.74 31.12 23.08
CA VAL A 509 24.67 30.83 24.52
C VAL A 509 26.00 30.24 24.95
N ALA A 510 26.72 30.94 25.82
CA ALA A 510 27.85 30.35 26.52
C ALA A 510 27.35 29.31 27.52
N TYR A 511 27.91 28.10 27.47
CA TYR A 511 27.46 27.00 28.31
C TYR A 511 27.60 27.32 29.81
N ASP A 512 28.65 28.05 30.17
CA ASP A 512 28.94 28.46 31.55
C ASP A 512 27.92 29.48 32.12
N ASP A 513 27.16 30.16 31.25
CA ASP A 513 26.11 31.11 31.64
C ASP A 513 24.78 30.40 31.96
N LEU A 514 24.68 29.09 31.73
CA LEU A 514 23.50 28.32 32.10
C LEU A 514 23.35 28.27 33.62
N PRO A 515 22.15 28.57 34.15
CA PRO A 515 22.00 28.77 35.59
C PRO A 515 22.13 27.48 36.40
N SER A 516 22.83 27.59 37.53
CA SER A 516 22.89 26.53 38.52
C SER A 516 21.54 26.30 39.21
N ARG A 517 21.38 25.14 39.85
CA ARG A 517 20.18 24.81 40.66
C ARG A 517 19.81 25.92 41.65
N SER A 518 20.81 26.47 42.33
CA SER A 518 20.62 27.53 43.33
C SER A 518 20.13 28.84 42.72
N ALA A 519 20.63 29.21 41.54
CA ALA A 519 20.22 30.40 40.81
C ALA A 519 18.76 30.31 40.33
N LEU A 520 18.35 29.14 39.83
CA LEU A 520 16.96 28.89 39.42
C LEU A 520 15.98 28.95 40.61
N LEU A 521 16.34 28.39 41.76
CA LEU A 521 15.55 28.43 43.00
C LEU A 521 15.45 29.83 43.60
N ALA A 522 16.56 30.58 43.62
CA ALA A 522 16.58 31.95 44.11
C ALA A 522 15.65 32.86 43.28
N GLN A 523 15.54 32.60 41.98
CA GLN A 523 14.67 33.36 41.11
C GLN A 523 13.21 32.90 41.13
N SER A 524 12.92 31.60 41.28
CA SER A 524 11.53 31.13 41.42
C SER A 524 10.84 31.68 42.67
N LEU A 525 11.62 32.11 43.66
CA LEU A 525 11.15 32.76 44.89
C LEU A 525 11.11 34.30 44.81
N ASN A 526 11.61 34.92 43.73
CA ASN A 526 11.65 36.37 43.56
C ASN A 526 10.71 36.85 42.43
N PRO A 527 9.49 37.29 42.76
CA PRO A 527 8.50 37.72 41.76
C PRO A 527 8.86 39.03 41.03
N PHE A 528 9.89 39.77 41.47
CA PHE A 528 10.36 41.00 40.84
C PHE A 528 11.62 40.80 39.98
N ALA A 529 12.18 39.59 39.94
CA ALA A 529 13.36 39.29 39.13
C ALA A 529 12.98 39.27 37.63
N ARG A 530 13.59 40.17 36.84
CA ARG A 530 13.34 40.28 35.40
C ARG A 530 13.69 38.96 34.69
N ARG A 531 12.82 38.52 33.76
CA ARG A 531 13.06 37.40 32.82
C ARG A 531 14.36 37.54 31.99
N SER A 532 14.96 38.73 31.95
CA SER A 532 16.18 39.05 31.20
C SER A 532 17.48 38.61 31.86
N ALA A 533 17.44 37.90 33.00
CA ALA A 533 18.64 37.52 33.77
C ALA A 533 19.35 36.26 33.27
N PHE A 534 18.80 35.54 32.27
CA PHE A 534 19.40 34.32 31.72
C PHE A 534 19.70 34.44 30.23
N PRO A 535 20.71 33.68 29.75
CA PRO A 535 20.96 33.55 28.32
C PRO A 535 19.69 33.08 27.60
N ARG A 536 19.52 33.49 26.34
CA ARG A 536 18.38 33.11 25.49
C ARG A 536 18.50 31.65 25.00
N ALA A 537 18.67 30.73 25.94
CA ALA A 537 18.68 29.29 25.66
C ALA A 537 17.25 28.75 25.50
N PRO A 538 17.04 27.78 24.59
CA PRO A 538 15.76 27.10 24.48
C PRO A 538 15.48 26.26 25.73
N GLY A 539 14.26 26.37 26.27
CA GLY A 539 13.82 25.55 27.40
C GLY A 539 13.60 24.08 27.01
N VAL A 540 13.43 23.21 28.01
CA VAL A 540 13.29 21.73 27.84
C VAL A 540 12.23 21.36 26.80
N VAL A 541 11.05 21.99 26.84
CA VAL A 541 9.96 21.72 25.88
C VAL A 541 10.35 22.13 24.46
N SER A 542 11.05 23.25 24.29
CA SER A 542 11.51 23.71 22.97
C SER A 542 12.57 22.78 22.37
N VAL A 543 13.54 22.35 23.19
CA VAL A 543 14.56 21.37 22.78
C VAL A 543 13.91 20.06 22.34
N LEU A 544 12.93 19.57 23.10
CA LEU A 544 12.22 18.34 22.76
C LEU A 544 11.45 18.48 21.44
N LEU A 545 10.67 19.55 21.25
CA LEU A 545 9.93 19.78 20.01
C LEU A 545 10.88 19.87 18.81
N ARG A 546 12.00 20.60 18.93
CA ARG A 546 13.03 20.66 17.89
C ARG A 546 13.65 19.29 17.61
N SER A 547 13.82 18.44 18.63
CA SER A 547 14.34 17.07 18.48
C SER A 547 13.37 16.15 17.72
N LEU A 548 12.07 16.23 18.01
CA LEU A 548 11.04 15.48 17.27
C LEU A 548 10.98 15.88 15.78
N MET A 549 11.40 17.10 15.45
CA MET A 549 11.43 17.59 14.07
C MET A 549 12.73 17.31 13.32
N ALA A 550 13.80 16.91 14.03
CA ALA A 550 15.10 16.66 13.43
C ALA A 550 15.04 15.54 12.37
N ASN A 551 14.16 14.56 12.57
CA ASN A 551 13.96 13.42 11.66
C ASN A 551 13.19 13.78 10.36
N ARG A 552 12.98 15.06 10.06
CA ARG A 552 12.24 15.53 8.88
C ARG A 552 13.12 15.67 7.62
N GLN A 553 14.44 15.77 7.73
CA GLN A 553 15.26 16.14 6.57
C GLN A 553 15.41 15.04 5.52
N ASP A 554 15.12 13.78 5.85
CA ASP A 554 15.37 12.62 4.97
C ASP A 554 14.11 11.93 4.45
N PHE A 555 12.89 12.42 4.74
CA PHE A 555 11.66 11.73 4.31
C PHE A 555 11.50 11.71 2.77
N THR A 556 12.10 12.67 2.07
CA THR A 556 12.05 12.75 0.60
C THR A 556 12.72 11.55 -0.08
N ARG A 557 13.60 10.82 0.62
CA ARG A 557 14.18 9.55 0.13
C ARG A 557 13.14 8.43 0.00
N ASN A 558 12.01 8.55 0.71
CA ASN A 558 10.91 7.60 0.64
C ASN A 558 9.87 7.99 -0.42
N MET A 559 10.02 9.15 -1.08
CA MET A 559 9.16 9.56 -2.18
C MET A 559 9.52 8.85 -3.48
N THR A 560 8.50 8.66 -4.31
CA THR A 560 8.60 8.16 -5.68
C THR A 560 8.29 9.28 -6.67
N ASP A 561 8.56 9.05 -7.96
CA ASP A 561 8.25 10.00 -9.03
C ASP A 561 6.73 10.23 -9.21
N GLU A 562 5.89 9.34 -8.65
CA GLU A 562 4.43 9.46 -8.66
C GLU A 562 3.91 10.33 -7.49
N ASP A 563 4.75 10.70 -6.53
CA ASP A 563 4.34 11.44 -5.33
C ASP A 563 4.44 12.96 -5.51
N LEU A 564 3.42 13.68 -5.02
CA LEU A 564 3.37 15.14 -4.99
C LEU A 564 3.66 15.65 -3.58
N LEU A 565 4.68 16.50 -3.43
CA LEU A 565 4.99 17.19 -2.17
C LEU A 565 4.43 18.61 -2.17
N MET A 566 3.66 18.95 -1.13
CA MET A 566 3.12 20.29 -0.92
C MET A 566 3.68 20.90 0.38
N ILE A 567 4.36 22.05 0.25
CA ILE A 567 4.97 22.79 1.36
C ILE A 567 4.52 24.25 1.25
N PRO A 568 3.40 24.64 1.88
CA PRO A 568 3.00 26.03 1.93
C PRO A 568 3.95 26.83 2.84
N PRO A 569 4.17 28.12 2.55
CA PRO A 569 4.84 29.02 3.46
C PRO A 569 3.99 29.24 4.71
N LEU A 570 4.64 29.50 5.84
CA LEU A 570 3.97 29.80 7.09
C LEU A 570 3.99 31.32 7.38
N PRO A 571 3.01 31.83 8.16
CA PRO A 571 3.07 33.19 8.65
C PRO A 571 4.32 33.42 9.53
N GLU A 572 4.88 34.62 9.49
CA GLU A 572 5.97 35.01 10.40
C GLU A 572 5.57 34.77 11.86
N ASN A 573 6.48 34.20 12.65
CA ASN A 573 6.29 33.84 14.07
C ASN A 573 5.24 32.75 14.35
N ALA A 574 4.81 31.97 13.34
CA ALA A 574 3.98 30.79 13.59
C ALA A 574 4.70 29.79 14.51
N SER A 575 3.95 29.23 15.46
CA SER A 575 4.51 28.36 16.51
C SER A 575 3.68 27.10 16.68
N PHE A 576 4.37 25.99 16.97
CA PHE A 576 3.79 24.66 17.16
C PHE A 576 2.71 24.57 18.24
N LEU A 577 2.74 25.47 19.22
CA LEU A 577 1.81 25.47 20.35
C LEU A 577 0.80 26.62 20.28
N ASP A 578 0.90 27.50 19.27
CA ASP A 578 0.01 28.64 19.12
C ASP A 578 -1.19 28.34 18.22
N TRP A 579 -2.24 27.83 18.85
CA TRP A 579 -3.51 27.53 18.19
C TRP A 579 -4.38 28.78 17.92
N THR A 580 -3.99 29.97 18.38
CA THR A 580 -4.82 31.17 18.17
C THR A 580 -4.80 31.66 16.72
N ARG A 581 -3.73 31.31 15.98
CA ARG A 581 -3.53 31.65 14.57
C ARG A 581 -3.92 30.54 13.60
N HIS A 582 -4.72 29.58 14.05
CA HIS A 582 -5.09 28.40 13.25
C HIS A 582 -5.71 28.80 11.90
N ALA A 583 -6.60 29.79 11.90
CA ALA A 583 -7.30 30.32 10.72
C ALA A 583 -6.34 31.04 9.75
N ASP A 584 -5.43 31.88 10.26
CA ASP A 584 -4.43 32.57 9.42
C ASP A 584 -3.57 31.57 8.65
N ILE A 585 -3.10 30.52 9.34
CA ILE A 585 -2.24 29.48 8.76
C ILE A 585 -3.02 28.70 7.69
N ALA A 586 -4.27 28.31 7.97
CA ALA A 586 -5.12 27.61 7.02
C ALA A 586 -5.41 28.46 5.77
N ALA A 587 -5.77 29.74 5.95
CA ALA A 587 -6.07 30.67 4.87
C ALA A 587 -4.85 30.94 3.97
N GLN A 588 -3.66 31.13 4.56
CA GLN A 588 -2.42 31.33 3.80
C GLN A 588 -2.06 30.08 2.99
N ALA A 589 -2.19 28.88 3.58
CA ALA A 589 -1.94 27.63 2.88
C ALA A 589 -2.93 27.40 1.73
N TYR A 590 -4.21 27.73 1.94
CA TYR A 590 -5.23 27.68 0.89
C TYR A 590 -4.89 28.62 -0.28
N ALA A 591 -4.58 29.89 0.01
CA ALA A 591 -4.24 30.87 -1.01
C ALA A 591 -3.00 30.46 -1.81
N TRP A 592 -1.97 29.94 -1.14
CA TRP A 592 -0.78 29.40 -1.79
C TRP A 592 -1.11 28.20 -2.70
N ALA A 593 -1.90 27.24 -2.20
CA ALA A 593 -2.27 26.07 -2.99
C ALA A 593 -3.11 26.45 -4.21
N LYS A 594 -4.08 27.36 -4.06
CA LYS A 594 -4.86 27.94 -5.16
C LYS A 594 -3.95 28.56 -6.23
N HIS A 595 -3.00 29.40 -5.81
CA HIS A 595 -2.06 30.03 -6.72
C HIS A 595 -1.21 29.00 -7.49
N GLU A 596 -0.69 27.98 -6.82
CA GLU A 596 0.07 26.93 -7.51
C GLU A 596 -0.83 26.08 -8.42
N LEU A 597 -2.08 25.82 -8.06
CA LEU A 597 -3.03 25.10 -8.92
C LEU A 597 -3.36 25.88 -10.19
N ASP A 598 -3.46 27.21 -10.12
CA ASP A 598 -3.79 28.07 -11.27
C ASP A 598 -2.61 28.27 -12.22
N ARG A 599 -1.37 28.02 -11.75
CA ARG A 599 -0.15 28.22 -12.53
C ARG A 599 0.11 27.02 -13.45
N GLU A 600 0.09 27.22 -14.77
CA GLU A 600 0.19 26.14 -15.76
C GLU A 600 1.48 25.31 -15.66
N ASP A 601 2.60 25.96 -15.32
CA ASP A 601 3.92 25.33 -15.18
C ASP A 601 4.19 24.80 -13.76
N SER A 602 3.19 24.74 -12.87
CA SER A 602 3.40 24.20 -11.52
C SER A 602 3.48 22.69 -11.53
N ALA A 603 4.33 22.15 -10.65
CA ALA A 603 4.41 20.72 -10.41
C ALA A 603 3.06 20.14 -9.95
N ILE A 604 2.25 20.93 -9.24
CA ILE A 604 0.91 20.54 -8.76
C ILE A 604 -0.05 20.38 -9.94
N ASN A 605 -0.13 21.37 -10.84
CA ASN A 605 -1.02 21.31 -12.01
C ASN A 605 -0.58 20.19 -12.97
N ALA A 606 0.73 20.07 -13.22
CA ALA A 606 1.28 18.98 -14.03
C ALA A 606 0.95 17.61 -13.44
N TRP A 607 1.16 17.41 -12.14
CA TRP A 607 0.80 16.18 -11.44
C TRP A 607 -0.71 15.92 -11.52
N LEU A 608 -1.55 16.92 -11.23
CA LEU A 608 -3.00 16.77 -11.33
C LEU A 608 -3.42 16.31 -12.71
N ARG A 609 -2.92 16.93 -13.79
CA ARG A 609 -3.21 16.46 -15.16
C ARG A 609 -2.82 15.00 -15.35
N THR A 610 -1.72 14.53 -14.75
CA THR A 610 -1.34 13.11 -14.86
C THR A 610 -2.29 12.16 -14.16
N VAL A 611 -2.88 12.56 -13.03
CA VAL A 611 -3.74 11.69 -12.22
C VAL A 611 -5.24 11.87 -12.57
N THR A 612 -5.66 13.06 -13.00
CA THR A 612 -7.05 13.38 -13.37
C THR A 612 -7.38 13.15 -14.85
N MET A 613 -6.40 13.10 -15.76
CA MET A 613 -6.66 12.59 -17.13
C MET A 613 -7.11 11.11 -17.12
N ASP A 614 -6.76 10.35 -16.08
CA ASP A 614 -7.29 9.01 -15.84
C ASP A 614 -8.73 9.05 -15.24
N GLU A 615 -9.14 10.14 -14.59
CA GLU A 615 -10.50 10.32 -14.03
C GLU A 615 -11.49 10.91 -15.06
N LEU A 616 -11.11 11.90 -15.86
CA LEU A 616 -11.98 12.54 -16.87
C LEU A 616 -12.32 11.63 -18.07
N ALA A 617 -11.46 10.65 -18.36
CA ALA A 617 -11.76 9.59 -19.33
C ALA A 617 -12.83 8.60 -18.83
N ALA A 618 -13.25 8.66 -17.56
CA ALA A 618 -14.29 7.82 -16.97
C ALA A 618 -15.68 8.50 -16.92
N SER A 619 -15.76 9.81 -17.18
CA SER A 619 -16.98 10.63 -17.12
C SER A 619 -17.62 10.96 -18.48
N HIS A 620 -17.15 10.32 -19.57
CA HIS A 620 -17.72 10.45 -20.92
C HIS A 620 -18.21 9.10 -21.48
#